data_AF-A0A0B4DST8-F1
#
_entry.id   AF-A0A0B4DST8-F1
#
_cell.length_a   1.000
_cell.length_b   1.000
_cell.length_c   1.000
_cell.angle_alpha   90.00
_cell.angle_beta   90.00
_cell.angle_gamma   90.00
#
_symmetry.space_group_name_H-M   'P 1'
#
loop_
_entity.id
_entity.type
_entity.pdbx_description
1 polymer ?
#
loop_
_entity_poly.entity_id
_entity_poly.type
_entity_poly.pdbx_seq_one_letter_code
_entity_poly.pdbx_strand_id
1 'polypeptide(L)'
;MSARRPRQGATPEARDIRGAAELAVLVRELEHTAPACADDDRYVSEPDELLPGALDLMADICRACPLRAPCGDYGKRGRPAGGFWAGRHYPASEKAPANAALSPVDAS
;
A
#
# COMPACT_ATOMS: atom_id res chain seq x y z
N MET A 1 33.28 3.85 -42.93
CA MET A 1 32.44 4.71 -42.07
C MET A 1 31.14 3.98 -41.76
N SER A 2 30.94 3.60 -40.50
CA SER A 2 29.65 3.42 -39.80
C SER A 2 29.90 2.58 -38.54
N ALA A 3 30.23 3.25 -37.45
CA ALA A 3 30.28 2.62 -36.14
C ALA A 3 28.83 2.42 -35.65
N ARG A 4 28.42 1.16 -35.45
CA ARG A 4 27.17 0.84 -34.75
C ARG A 4 27.34 1.26 -33.29
N ARG A 5 26.56 2.23 -32.82
CA ARG A 5 26.47 2.55 -31.38
C ARG A 5 25.90 1.33 -30.65
N PRO A 6 26.49 0.91 -29.52
CA PRO A 6 25.82 -0.04 -28.64
C PRO A 6 24.55 0.60 -28.07
N ARG A 7 23.43 -0.12 -28.13
CA ARG A 7 22.26 0.17 -27.29
C ARG A 7 22.70 -0.05 -25.85
N GLN A 8 22.84 1.03 -25.10
CA GLN A 8 22.92 0.94 -23.64
C GLN A 8 21.60 0.30 -23.18
N GLY A 9 21.70 -0.96 -22.73
CA GLY A 9 20.59 -1.66 -22.11
C GLY A 9 20.21 -0.90 -20.86
N ALA A 10 18.98 -0.40 -20.84
CA ALA A 10 18.36 0.08 -19.62
C ALA A 10 18.45 -1.03 -18.58
N THR A 11 19.12 -0.74 -17.47
CA THR A 11 18.96 -1.51 -16.24
C THR A 11 17.46 -1.54 -15.91
N PRO A 12 16.90 -2.66 -15.43
CA PRO A 12 15.53 -2.71 -14.95
C PRO A 12 15.47 -2.00 -13.60
N GLU A 13 15.75 -0.69 -13.60
CA GLU A 13 15.72 0.12 -12.40
C GLU A 13 14.27 0.21 -11.96
N ALA A 14 14.06 -0.16 -10.70
CA ALA A 14 12.85 -0.01 -9.90
C ALA A 14 11.67 0.53 -10.70
N ARG A 15 10.72 -0.35 -11.05
CA ARG A 15 9.38 0.06 -11.49
C ARG A 15 8.96 1.24 -10.60
N ASP A 16 8.78 2.40 -11.21
CA ASP A 16 8.38 3.63 -10.53
C ASP A 16 7.16 3.32 -9.66
N ILE A 17 7.39 3.16 -8.35
CA ILE A 17 6.32 2.82 -7.42
C ILE A 17 5.49 4.08 -7.34
N ARG A 18 4.26 4.02 -7.87
CA ARG A 18 3.32 5.12 -7.74
C ARG A 18 3.26 5.53 -6.27
N GLY A 19 3.34 6.82 -6.01
CA GLY A 19 3.32 7.36 -4.66
C GLY A 19 4.53 6.98 -3.79
N ALA A 20 5.70 6.67 -4.36
CA ALA A 20 6.91 6.30 -3.61
C ALA A 20 7.30 7.34 -2.56
N ALA A 21 7.18 8.63 -2.89
CA ALA A 21 7.48 9.71 -1.95
C ALA A 21 6.53 9.69 -0.74
N GLU A 22 5.24 9.50 -0.98
CA GLU A 22 4.22 9.44 0.06
C GLU A 22 4.32 8.15 0.88
N LEU A 23 4.71 7.03 0.25
CA LEU A 23 5.03 5.80 0.95
C LEU A 23 6.23 5.98 1.87
N ALA A 24 7.30 6.66 1.42
CA ALA A 24 8.48 6.92 2.24
C ALA A 24 8.16 7.82 3.45
N VAL A 25 7.27 8.80 3.30
CA VAL A 25 6.75 9.60 4.42
C VAL A 25 5.98 8.71 5.39
N LEU A 26 5.03 7.90 4.89
CA LEU A 26 4.23 7.03 5.73
C LEU A 26 5.08 6.01 6.51
N VAL A 27 6.06 5.38 5.86
CA VAL A 27 6.98 4.42 6.49
C VAL A 27 7.75 5.08 7.62
N ARG A 28 8.26 6.31 7.43
CA ARG A 28 8.95 7.06 8.49
C ARG A 28 8.05 7.35 9.68
N GLU A 29 6.80 7.73 9.46
CA GLU A 29 5.86 7.99 10.55
C GLU A 29 5.50 6.71 11.33
N LEU A 30 5.42 5.57 10.62
CA LEU A 30 5.19 4.25 11.23
C LEU A 30 6.34 3.80 12.15
N GLU A 31 7.57 4.29 11.96
CA GLU A 31 8.71 4.01 12.86
C GLU A 31 8.51 4.61 14.26
N HIS A 32 7.62 5.59 14.40
CA HIS A 32 7.43 6.36 15.63
C HIS A 32 6.02 6.27 16.18
N THR A 33 5.04 5.94 15.34
CA THR A 33 3.62 5.94 15.70
C THR A 33 2.97 4.64 15.24
N ALA A 34 2.44 3.86 16.18
CA ALA A 34 1.62 2.71 15.85
C ALA A 34 0.28 3.19 15.25
N PRO A 35 -0.16 2.65 14.09
CA PRO A 35 -1.46 2.97 13.53
C PRO A 35 -2.58 2.36 14.38
N ALA A 36 -3.73 3.01 14.44
CA ALA A 36 -4.90 2.50 15.18
C ALA A 36 -5.46 1.17 14.61
N CYS A 37 -5.10 0.83 13.37
CA CYS A 37 -5.48 -0.40 12.69
C CYS A 37 -4.39 -1.50 12.76
N ALA A 38 -3.34 -1.32 13.56
CA ALA A 38 -2.32 -2.36 13.75
C ALA A 38 -2.98 -3.66 14.23
N ASP A 39 -2.52 -4.79 13.68
CA ASP A 39 -2.97 -6.15 14.02
C ASP A 39 -4.48 -6.41 13.81
N ASP A 40 -5.12 -5.63 12.94
CA ASP A 40 -6.54 -5.79 12.60
C ASP A 40 -6.70 -6.26 11.14
N ASP A 41 -6.90 -7.57 10.97
CA ASP A 41 -7.01 -8.23 9.66
C ASP A 41 -8.16 -7.69 8.79
N ARG A 42 -9.17 -7.05 9.39
CA ARG A 42 -10.28 -6.45 8.64
C ARG A 42 -9.81 -5.39 7.64
N TYR A 43 -8.63 -4.78 7.87
CA TYR A 43 -8.07 -3.76 6.98
C TYR A 43 -7.40 -4.34 5.72
N VAL A 44 -7.16 -5.65 5.68
CA VAL A 44 -6.66 -6.35 4.49
C VAL A 44 -7.70 -7.27 3.86
N SER A 45 -8.79 -7.57 4.56
CA SER A 45 -9.95 -8.33 4.04
C SER A 45 -10.73 -7.58 2.96
N GLU A 46 -11.37 -8.35 2.09
CA GLU A 46 -12.30 -7.80 1.11
C GLU A 46 -13.67 -7.50 1.77
N PRO A 47 -14.47 -6.56 1.23
CA PRO A 47 -15.69 -6.10 1.86
C PRO A 47 -16.77 -7.17 2.06
N ASP A 48 -16.78 -8.22 1.23
CA ASP A 48 -17.72 -9.34 1.29
C ASP A 48 -17.37 -10.35 2.39
N GLU A 49 -16.14 -10.35 2.89
CA GLU A 49 -15.69 -11.15 4.03
C GLU A 49 -16.02 -10.47 5.38
N LEU A 50 -16.39 -9.18 5.34
CA LEU A 50 -16.67 -8.38 6.52
C LEU A 50 -18.13 -8.47 6.95
N LEU A 51 -18.35 -8.37 8.27
CA LEU A 51 -19.70 -8.23 8.82
C LEU A 51 -20.35 -6.92 8.36
N PRO A 52 -21.70 -6.88 8.22
CA PRO A 52 -22.42 -5.65 7.93
C PRO A 52 -22.05 -4.53 8.91
N GLY A 53 -21.75 -3.33 8.39
CA GLY A 53 -21.35 -2.16 9.19
C GLY A 53 -19.87 -2.12 9.60
N ALA A 54 -19.07 -3.15 9.32
CA ALA A 54 -17.64 -3.15 9.65
C ALA A 54 -16.88 -2.01 8.97
N LEU A 55 -17.21 -1.70 7.70
CA LEU A 55 -16.56 -0.61 6.96
C LEU A 55 -16.78 0.75 7.60
N ASP A 56 -17.96 1.01 8.17
CA ASP A 56 -18.26 2.27 8.85
C ASP A 56 -17.45 2.40 10.14
N LEU A 57 -17.37 1.32 10.92
CA LEU A 57 -16.54 1.25 12.12
C LEU A 57 -15.05 1.46 11.78
N MET A 58 -14.55 0.82 10.73
CA MET A 58 -13.18 1.00 10.27
C MET A 58 -12.93 2.43 9.78
N ALA A 59 -13.91 3.07 9.15
CA ALA A 59 -13.83 4.47 8.76
C ALA A 59 -13.79 5.41 9.97
N ASP A 60 -14.51 5.10 11.06
CA ASP A 60 -14.44 5.84 12.34
C ASP A 60 -13.05 5.71 12.97
N ILE A 61 -12.50 4.50 13.04
CA ILE A 61 -11.13 4.25 13.55
C ILE A 61 -10.11 5.02 12.71
N CYS A 62 -10.22 4.98 11.39
CA CYS A 62 -9.38 5.77 10.49
C CYS A 62 -9.49 7.27 10.77
N ARG A 63 -10.67 7.78 11.12
CA ARG A 63 -10.89 9.22 11.43
C ARG A 63 -10.16 9.66 12.69
N ALA A 64 -10.01 8.78 13.67
CA ALA A 64 -9.27 9.05 14.91
C ALA A 64 -7.76 8.78 14.81
N CYS A 65 -7.29 8.06 13.77
CA CYS A 65 -5.90 7.65 13.65
C CYS A 65 -4.95 8.84 13.38
N PRO A 66 -3.83 8.99 14.13
CA PRO A 66 -2.85 10.06 13.90
C PRO A 66 -2.18 9.98 12.53
N LEU A 67 -2.08 8.77 11.97
CA LEU A 67 -1.50 8.50 10.65
C LEU A 67 -2.50 8.63 9.50
N ARG A 68 -3.73 9.10 9.76
CA ARG A 68 -4.77 9.20 8.73
C ARG A 68 -4.33 10.02 7.52
N ALA A 69 -3.64 11.14 7.75
CA ALA A 69 -3.18 12.03 6.68
C ALA A 69 -2.13 11.33 5.78
N PRO A 70 -0.98 10.85 6.28
CA PRO A 70 0.00 10.17 5.45
C PRO A 70 -0.56 8.88 4.79
N CYS A 71 -1.40 8.11 5.49
CA CYS A 71 -2.12 6.97 4.89
C CYS A 71 -3.02 7.41 3.72
N GLY A 72 -3.69 8.55 3.86
CA GLY A 72 -4.58 9.10 2.84
C GLY A 72 -3.84 9.60 1.61
N ASP A 73 -2.65 10.18 1.78
CA ASP A 73 -1.83 10.69 0.68
C ASP A 73 -1.20 9.56 -0.12
N TYR A 74 -0.67 8.53 0.56
CA TYR A 74 -0.23 7.31 -0.11
C TYR A 74 -1.39 6.59 -0.80
N GLY A 75 -2.54 6.42 -0.15
CA GLY A 75 -3.70 5.76 -0.76
C GLY A 75 -4.12 6.41 -2.08
N LYS A 76 -4.17 7.75 -2.13
CA LYS A 76 -4.57 8.50 -3.34
C LYS A 76 -3.54 8.39 -4.47
N ARG A 77 -2.25 8.52 -4.16
CA ARG A 77 -1.18 8.64 -5.16
C ARG A 77 -0.58 7.30 -5.54
N GLY A 78 -0.36 6.45 -4.53
CA GLY A 78 0.18 5.11 -4.70
C GLY A 78 -0.81 4.12 -5.26
N ARG A 79 -2.11 4.30 -4.95
CA ARG A 79 -3.18 3.36 -5.35
C ARG A 79 -2.79 1.92 -4.95
N PRO A 80 -2.76 1.62 -3.64
CA PRO A 80 -2.33 0.32 -3.12
C PRO A 80 -3.10 -0.82 -3.78
N ALA A 81 -2.46 -1.99 -3.84
CA ALA A 81 -2.97 -3.15 -4.56
C ALA A 81 -4.29 -3.69 -3.99
N GLY A 82 -4.61 -3.38 -2.74
CA GLY A 82 -5.84 -3.78 -2.04
C GLY A 82 -5.92 -3.18 -0.63
N GLY A 83 -7.04 -3.42 0.06
CA GLY A 83 -7.24 -3.13 1.48
C GLY A 83 -7.88 -1.77 1.79
N PHE A 84 -7.99 -1.47 3.08
CA PHE A 84 -8.67 -0.28 3.59
C PHE A 84 -7.69 0.79 4.07
N TRP A 85 -7.69 1.96 3.43
CA TRP A 85 -6.73 3.03 3.67
C TRP A 85 -7.42 4.36 3.94
N ALA A 86 -7.15 4.94 5.12
CA ALA A 86 -7.63 6.27 5.53
C ALA A 86 -9.15 6.48 5.34
N GLY A 87 -9.94 5.46 5.66
CA GLY A 87 -11.40 5.49 5.57
C GLY A 87 -11.96 5.12 4.20
N ARG A 88 -11.17 4.53 3.29
CA ARG A 88 -11.59 4.10 1.95
C ARG A 88 -11.09 2.71 1.63
N HIS A 89 -11.97 1.87 1.08
CA HIS A 89 -11.58 0.59 0.52
C HIS A 89 -10.98 0.76 -0.88
N TYR A 90 -9.87 0.08 -1.14
CA TYR A 90 -9.23 -0.05 -2.44
C TYR A 90 -9.36 -1.52 -2.86
N PRO A 91 -10.18 -1.83 -3.87
CA PRO A 91 -10.39 -3.22 -4.28
C PRO A 91 -9.11 -3.84 -4.81
N ALA A 92 -8.89 -5.12 -4.50
CA ALA A 92 -7.81 -5.88 -5.10
C ALA A 92 -7.87 -5.77 -6.64
N SER A 93 -6.79 -5.26 -7.25
CA SER A 93 -6.72 -5.23 -8.71
C SER A 93 -6.12 -6.54 -9.24
N GLU A 94 -6.84 -7.26 -10.10
CA GLU A 94 -6.36 -8.50 -10.75
C GLU A 94 -5.01 -8.36 -11.49
N LYS A 95 -4.56 -7.13 -11.77
CA LYS A 95 -3.33 -6.81 -12.51
C LYS A 95 -2.15 -6.33 -11.66
N ALA A 96 -2.29 -6.17 -10.34
CA ALA A 96 -1.16 -5.80 -9.50
C ALA A 96 -0.31 -7.06 -9.22
N PRO A 97 1.00 -7.07 -9.56
CA PRO A 97 1.82 -8.23 -9.27
C PRO A 97 1.94 -8.40 -7.75
N ALA A 98 1.71 -9.63 -7.29
CA ALA A 98 1.64 -10.09 -5.90
C ALA A 98 2.92 -9.87 -5.05
N ASN A 99 3.90 -9.11 -5.51
CA ASN A 99 5.18 -8.90 -4.81
C ASN A 99 5.14 -7.73 -3.80
N ALA A 100 3.96 -7.19 -3.49
CA ALA A 100 3.73 -6.23 -2.40
C ALA A 100 3.05 -6.88 -1.17
N ALA A 101 2.69 -8.16 -1.26
CA ALA A 101 2.40 -8.97 -0.08
C ALA A 101 3.74 -9.36 0.53
N LEU A 102 3.97 -8.97 1.78
CA LEU A 102 5.11 -9.40 2.58
C LEU A 102 5.30 -10.91 2.44
N SER A 103 6.46 -11.32 1.92
CA SER A 103 6.88 -12.72 1.90
C SER A 103 6.77 -13.30 3.31
N PRO A 104 6.15 -14.48 3.50
CA PRO A 104 6.37 -15.24 4.72
C PRO A 104 7.85 -15.60 4.78
N VAL A 105 8.48 -15.22 5.89
CA VAL A 105 9.84 -15.61 6.26
C VAL A 105 9.98 -17.14 6.21
N ASP A 106 11.13 -17.59 5.73
CA ASP A 106 11.53 -18.99 5.57
C ASP A 106 11.11 -19.90 6.73
N ALA A 107 10.34 -20.93 6.42
CA ALA A 107 10.16 -22.10 7.25
C ALA A 107 10.94 -23.26 6.63
N SER A 108 12.19 -23.49 7.09
CA SER A 108 12.85 -24.80 7.26
C SER A 108 14.27 -24.61 7.81
#